data_AF-A0A386WPK2-F1
#
_entry.id   AF-A0A386WPK2-F1
#
_cell.length_a   1.000
_cell.length_b   1.000
_cell.length_c   1.000
_cell.angle_alpha   90.00
_cell.angle_beta   90.00
_cell.angle_gamma   90.00
#
_symmetry.space_group_name_H-M   'P 1'
#
loop_
_entity.id
_entity.type
_entity.pdbx_description
1 polymer ?
#
loop_
_entity_poly.entity_id
_entity_poly.type
_entity_poly.pdbx_seq_one_letter_code
_entity_poly.pdbx_strand_id
1 'polypeptide(L)'
;MSETDTAPGIAARCRADGGLTEATLGELRDELGYRKLGRWVLAEIADTLRATGLGFFPPHRLDAALNTEPRQSQTVWIYVRDGGPRARVIDAILQPDDCDVRAELDVIGTKNPAGLTARQKLDRIREIVNA
;
A
#
# COMPACT_ATOMS: atom_id res chain seq x y z
N MET A 1 1.42 -23.58 -28.10
CA MET A 1 1.21 -22.25 -27.50
C MET A 1 0.00 -22.32 -26.61
N SER A 2 0.20 -22.51 -25.30
CA SER A 2 -0.77 -22.28 -24.23
C SER A 2 -0.06 -22.56 -22.91
N GLU A 3 0.73 -21.60 -22.44
CA GLU A 3 1.19 -21.57 -21.04
C GLU A 3 0.87 -20.18 -20.50
N THR A 4 -0.40 -20.00 -20.14
CA THR A 4 -0.82 -18.94 -19.24
C THR A 4 -0.84 -19.56 -17.85
N ASP A 5 0.35 -19.92 -17.35
CA ASP A 5 0.51 -20.32 -15.95
C ASP A 5 0.60 -19.03 -15.13
N THR A 6 -0.56 -18.39 -15.00
CA THR A 6 -0.70 -17.11 -14.29
C THR A 6 -0.54 -17.39 -12.81
N ALA A 7 0.70 -17.33 -12.32
CA ALA A 7 0.91 -17.05 -10.91
C ALA A 7 0.03 -15.83 -10.56
N PRO A 8 -0.80 -15.87 -9.51
CA PRO A 8 -1.65 -14.74 -9.16
C PRO A 8 -0.74 -13.53 -8.97
N GLY A 9 -0.86 -12.55 -9.87
CA GLY A 9 0.01 -11.37 -9.88
C GLY A 9 0.00 -10.65 -8.53
N ILE A 10 0.96 -9.76 -8.29
CA ILE A 10 1.16 -9.07 -7.02
C ILE A 10 -0.13 -8.44 -6.45
N ALA A 11 -1.04 -8.00 -7.32
CA ALA A 11 -2.35 -7.51 -6.93
C ALA A 11 -3.26 -8.59 -6.33
N ALA A 12 -3.25 -9.79 -6.87
CA ALA A 12 -3.99 -10.93 -6.31
C ALA A 12 -3.33 -11.42 -5.01
N ARG A 13 -1.99 -11.49 -4.96
CA ARG A 13 -1.23 -11.81 -3.74
C ARG A 13 -1.53 -10.82 -2.61
N CYS A 14 -1.41 -9.51 -2.90
CA CYS A 14 -1.71 -8.46 -1.94
C CYS A 14 -3.12 -8.59 -1.36
N ARG A 15 -4.14 -8.85 -2.20
CA ARG A 15 -5.52 -9.05 -1.73
C ARG A 15 -5.67 -10.33 -0.90
N ALA A 16 -5.01 -11.43 -1.28
CA ALA A 16 -5.02 -12.68 -0.52
C ALA A 16 -4.36 -12.52 0.86
N ASP A 17 -3.31 -11.70 0.96
CA ASP A 17 -2.59 -11.40 2.20
C ASP A 17 -3.31 -10.33 3.07
N GLY A 18 -4.63 -10.18 2.88
CA GLY A 18 -5.44 -9.22 3.62
C GLY A 18 -5.25 -7.77 3.19
N GLY A 19 -4.59 -7.52 2.07
CA GLY A 19 -4.41 -6.22 1.41
C GLY A 19 -3.10 -5.49 1.77
N LEU A 20 -2.10 -6.20 2.28
CA LEU A 20 -0.73 -5.73 2.48
C LEU A 20 0.24 -6.89 2.25
N THR A 21 1.21 -6.71 1.34
CA THR A 21 2.27 -7.70 1.06
C THR A 21 3.60 -6.98 0.90
N GLU A 22 4.69 -7.66 1.21
CA GLU A 22 6.04 -7.25 0.80
C GLU A 22 6.37 -7.91 -0.56
N ALA A 23 7.18 -7.24 -1.38
CA ALA A 23 7.74 -7.79 -2.62
C ALA A 23 9.15 -7.25 -2.86
N THR A 24 9.98 -8.03 -3.53
CA THR A 24 11.28 -7.56 -4.01
C THR A 24 11.16 -6.85 -5.36
N LEU A 25 12.07 -5.93 -5.67
CA LEU A 25 12.13 -5.31 -7.01
C LEU A 25 12.42 -6.36 -8.10
N GLY A 26 13.12 -7.44 -7.76
CA GLY A 26 13.32 -8.59 -8.64
C GLY A 26 11.99 -9.26 -9.02
N GLU A 27 11.16 -9.61 -8.02
CA GLU A 27 9.83 -10.19 -8.24
C GLU A 27 8.95 -9.29 -9.12
N LEU A 28 8.88 -7.99 -8.80
CA LEU A 28 8.04 -7.05 -9.55
C LEU A 28 8.51 -6.87 -10.99
N ARG A 29 9.83 -6.85 -11.21
CA ARG A 29 10.41 -6.83 -12.55
C ARG A 29 10.02 -8.09 -13.33
N ASP A 30 10.17 -9.25 -12.71
CA ASP A 30 9.93 -10.55 -13.35
C ASP A 30 8.46 -10.73 -13.70
N GLU A 31 7.55 -10.28 -12.84
CA GLU A 31 6.11 -10.28 -13.10
C GLU A 31 5.72 -9.43 -14.32
N LEU A 32 6.40 -8.29 -14.53
CA LEU A 32 6.20 -7.44 -15.70
C LEU A 32 6.95 -7.95 -16.95
N GLY A 33 7.71 -9.05 -16.84
CA GLY A 33 8.44 -9.65 -17.95
C GLY A 33 9.71 -8.90 -18.37
N TYR A 34 10.26 -8.04 -17.52
CA TYR A 34 11.48 -7.29 -17.83
C TYR A 34 12.74 -8.10 -17.50
N ARG A 35 13.72 -8.13 -18.41
CA ARG A 35 15.01 -8.81 -18.19
C ARG A 35 16.00 -8.02 -17.32
N LYS A 36 15.90 -6.69 -17.29
CA LYS A 36 16.83 -5.81 -16.56
C LYS A 36 16.04 -4.91 -15.61
N LEU A 37 16.58 -4.69 -14.42
CA LEU A 37 16.06 -3.70 -13.48
C LEU A 37 16.81 -2.39 -13.73
N GLY A 38 16.11 -1.37 -14.21
CA GLY A 38 16.68 -0.05 -14.49
C GLY A 38 15.69 1.06 -14.18
N ARG A 39 16.15 2.32 -14.28
CA ARG A 39 15.36 3.51 -13.92
C ARG A 39 13.95 3.55 -14.53
N TRP A 40 13.82 3.17 -15.80
CA TRP A 40 12.54 3.16 -16.50
C TRP A 40 11.62 2.06 -15.99
N VAL A 41 12.18 0.92 -15.63
CA VAL A 41 11.41 -0.20 -15.06
C VAL A 41 10.85 0.15 -13.68
N LEU A 42 11.54 0.97 -12.89
CA LEU A 42 10.99 1.46 -11.61
C LEU A 42 9.72 2.28 -11.80
N ALA A 43 9.72 3.18 -12.79
CA ALA A 43 8.55 3.99 -13.13
C ALA A 43 7.40 3.10 -13.65
N GLU A 44 7.69 2.16 -14.55
CA GLU A 44 6.69 1.21 -15.06
C GLU A 44 6.09 0.33 -13.95
N ILE A 45 6.91 -0.13 -12.99
CA ILE A 45 6.42 -0.83 -11.80
C ILE A 45 5.48 0.07 -11.00
N ALA A 46 5.89 1.30 -10.71
CA ALA A 46 5.06 2.24 -9.95
C ALA A 46 3.72 2.52 -10.66
N ASP A 47 3.75 2.75 -11.97
CA ASP A 47 2.56 3.02 -12.78
C ASP A 47 1.64 1.81 -12.85
N THR A 48 2.18 0.60 -13.00
CA THR A 48 1.40 -0.64 -13.01
C THR A 48 0.73 -0.91 -11.65
N LEU A 49 1.45 -0.69 -10.55
CA LEU A 49 0.88 -0.81 -9.21
C LEU A 49 -0.29 0.18 -9.03
N ARG A 50 -0.11 1.44 -9.45
CA ARG A 50 -1.18 2.45 -9.38
C ARG A 50 -2.38 2.08 -10.26
N ALA A 51 -2.15 1.64 -11.49
CA ALA A 51 -3.20 1.23 -12.42
C ALA A 51 -4.03 0.04 -11.91
N THR A 52 -3.44 -0.81 -11.05
CA THR A 52 -4.12 -1.95 -10.42
C THR A 52 -4.80 -1.62 -9.09
N GLY A 53 -4.83 -0.34 -8.70
CA GLY A 53 -5.44 0.13 -7.45
C GLY A 53 -4.58 -0.16 -6.21
N LEU A 54 -3.27 -0.30 -6.39
CA LEU A 54 -2.32 -0.53 -5.32
C LEU A 54 -1.52 0.75 -5.02
N GLY A 55 -1.08 0.84 -3.78
CA GLY A 55 -0.09 1.80 -3.32
C GLY A 55 1.17 1.07 -2.91
N PHE A 56 2.26 1.81 -2.74
CA PHE A 56 3.53 1.24 -2.32
C PHE A 56 4.30 2.17 -1.39
N PHE A 57 5.14 1.59 -0.53
CA PHE A 57 6.06 2.33 0.33
C PHE A 57 7.32 1.51 0.64
N PRO A 58 8.46 2.16 0.90
CA PRO A 58 8.65 3.60 0.82
C PRO A 58 8.79 4.10 -0.63
N PRO A 59 8.35 5.34 -0.95
CA PRO A 59 8.20 5.80 -2.33
C PRO A 59 9.54 5.90 -3.08
N HIS A 60 10.62 6.23 -2.37
CA HIS A 60 11.96 6.34 -2.94
C HIS A 60 12.48 5.04 -3.56
N ARG A 61 11.89 3.87 -3.26
CA ARG A 61 12.30 2.59 -3.85
C ARG A 61 11.93 2.45 -5.32
N LEU A 62 10.81 3.05 -5.73
CA LEU A 62 10.33 3.04 -7.12
C LEU A 62 10.50 4.40 -7.80
N ASP A 63 11.20 5.34 -7.17
CA ASP A 63 11.53 6.63 -7.76
C ASP A 63 12.86 6.54 -8.49
N ALA A 64 12.83 6.73 -9.81
CA ALA A 64 14.00 6.71 -10.69
C ALA A 64 15.03 7.82 -10.40
N ALA A 65 14.61 8.95 -9.81
CA ALA A 65 15.50 10.03 -9.44
C ALA A 65 16.21 9.77 -8.11
N LEU A 66 15.58 8.99 -7.21
CA LEU A 66 16.12 8.70 -5.88
C LEU A 66 16.84 7.34 -5.81
N ASN A 67 16.39 6.34 -6.57
CA ASN A 67 17.00 5.01 -6.65
C ASN A 67 17.79 4.86 -7.95
N THR A 68 18.94 5.51 -8.01
CA THR A 68 19.83 5.51 -9.17
C THR A 68 20.49 4.15 -9.43
N GLU A 69 20.63 3.32 -8.39
CA GLU A 69 21.17 1.96 -8.45
C GLU A 69 20.17 0.93 -7.87
N PRO A 70 19.10 0.60 -8.60
CA PRO A 70 18.10 -0.33 -8.11
C PRO A 70 18.68 -1.75 -7.99
N ARG A 71 18.47 -2.38 -6.83
CA ARG A 71 18.94 -3.75 -6.54
C ARG A 71 17.75 -4.67 -6.44
N GLN A 72 17.86 -5.86 -7.03
CA GLN A 72 16.80 -6.86 -7.02
C GLN A 72 16.37 -7.26 -5.60
N SER A 73 17.30 -7.23 -4.64
CA SER A 73 17.05 -7.54 -3.24
C SER A 73 16.39 -6.41 -2.44
N GLN A 74 16.21 -5.22 -3.02
CA GLN A 74 15.45 -4.16 -2.36
C GLN A 74 13.98 -4.58 -2.26
N THR A 75 13.40 -4.42 -1.08
CA THR A 75 11.99 -4.69 -0.84
C THR A 75 11.17 -3.41 -0.87
N VAL A 76 9.91 -3.57 -1.23
CA VAL A 76 8.87 -2.56 -1.20
C VAL A 76 7.60 -3.19 -0.65
N TRP A 77 6.92 -2.46 0.23
CA TRP A 77 5.60 -2.82 0.70
C TRP A 77 4.55 -2.36 -0.28
N ILE A 78 3.56 -3.21 -0.52
CA ILE A 78 2.47 -2.98 -1.47
C ILE A 78 1.16 -3.20 -0.73
N TYR A 79 0.26 -2.25 -0.83
CA TYR A 79 -1.03 -2.27 -0.16
C TYR A 79 -2.16 -1.96 -1.12
N VAL A 80 -3.35 -2.48 -0.82
CA VAL A 80 -4.56 -2.14 -1.60
C VAL A 80 -5.03 -0.75 -1.20
N ARG A 81 -5.26 0.14 -2.17
CA ARG A 81 -5.86 1.47 -1.97
C ARG A 81 -7.38 1.40 -2.09
N ASP A 82 -8.00 0.65 -1.19
CA ASP A 82 -9.45 0.45 -1.14
C ASP A 82 -10.21 1.55 -0.36
N GLY A 83 -9.50 2.58 0.12
CA GLY A 83 -10.08 3.60 1.03
C GLY A 83 -10.38 3.06 2.44
N GLY A 84 -9.98 1.82 2.73
CA GLY A 84 -10.11 1.22 4.04
C GLY A 84 -9.20 1.89 5.08
N PRO A 85 -9.40 1.61 6.38
CA PRO A 85 -8.65 2.25 7.45
C PRO A 85 -7.12 2.14 7.29
N ARG A 86 -6.62 0.99 6.83
CA ARG A 86 -5.19 0.80 6.56
C ARG A 86 -4.72 1.73 5.43
N ALA A 87 -5.43 1.73 4.30
CA ALA A 87 -5.05 2.54 3.14
C ALA A 87 -5.02 4.03 3.51
N ARG A 88 -6.02 4.50 4.26
CA ARG A 88 -6.09 5.89 4.74
C ARG A 88 -4.95 6.27 5.69
N VAL A 89 -4.60 5.38 6.61
CA VAL A 89 -3.45 5.60 7.52
C VAL A 89 -2.13 5.67 6.75
N ILE A 90 -1.91 4.75 5.81
CA ILE A 90 -0.70 4.73 5.01
C ILE A 90 -0.65 5.97 4.11
N ASP A 91 -1.75 6.30 3.44
CA ASP A 91 -1.87 7.49 2.59
C ASP A 91 -1.64 8.77 3.42
N ALA A 92 -2.12 8.85 4.66
CA ALA A 92 -1.87 10.00 5.53
C ALA A 92 -0.39 10.19 5.91
N ILE A 93 0.37 9.10 6.01
CA ILE A 93 1.81 9.16 6.27
C ILE A 93 2.57 9.55 5.00
N LEU A 94 2.14 9.03 3.84
CA LEU A 94 2.83 9.24 2.57
C LEU A 94 2.47 10.57 1.90
N GLN A 95 1.25 11.06 2.11
CA GLN A 95 0.64 12.23 1.49
C GLN A 95 -0.10 13.07 2.55
N PRO A 96 0.63 13.68 3.50
CA PRO A 96 0.01 14.41 4.60
C PRO A 96 -0.78 15.65 4.15
N ASP A 97 -0.48 16.18 2.97
CA ASP A 97 -1.17 17.36 2.42
C ASP A 97 -2.56 17.04 1.83
N ASP A 98 -2.84 15.75 1.54
CA ASP A 98 -4.07 15.31 0.88
C ASP A 98 -5.17 14.88 1.87
N CYS A 99 -4.92 14.95 3.19
CA CYS A 99 -5.88 14.52 4.21
C CYS A 99 -5.70 15.23 5.57
N ASP A 100 -6.70 15.08 6.44
CA ASP A 100 -6.53 15.41 7.87
C ASP A 100 -5.76 14.28 8.57
N VAL A 101 -4.43 14.42 8.60
CA VAL A 101 -3.53 13.44 9.21
C VAL A 101 -3.91 13.12 10.66
N ARG A 102 -4.33 14.12 11.44
CA ARG A 102 -4.70 13.88 12.84
C ARG A 102 -5.95 13.01 12.92
N ALA A 103 -6.97 13.33 12.13
CA ALA A 103 -8.20 12.54 12.10
C ALA A 103 -7.93 11.09 11.68
N GLU A 104 -7.13 10.86 10.63
CA GLU A 104 -6.84 9.50 10.14
C GLU A 104 -5.95 8.69 11.10
N LEU A 105 -5.00 9.32 11.78
CA LEU A 105 -4.17 8.63 12.79
C LEU A 105 -4.94 8.34 14.08
N ASP A 106 -5.85 9.22 14.51
CA ASP A 106 -6.69 9.00 15.70
C ASP A 106 -7.58 7.74 15.55
N VAL A 107 -7.98 7.40 14.33
CA VAL A 107 -8.73 6.16 14.02
C VAL A 107 -7.94 4.90 14.41
N ILE A 108 -6.61 4.91 14.34
CA ILE A 108 -5.78 3.77 14.78
C ILE A 108 -5.91 3.57 16.30
N GLY A 109 -5.93 4.67 17.05
CA GLY A 109 -6.11 4.67 18.51
C GLY A 109 -7.50 4.23 18.94
N THR A 110 -8.52 4.43 18.09
CA THR A 110 -9.92 4.17 18.44
C THR A 110 -10.32 2.69 18.51
N LYS A 111 -9.53 1.77 17.95
CA LYS A 111 -9.75 0.32 18.11
C LYS A 111 -9.23 -0.23 19.44
N ASN A 112 -8.46 0.57 20.18
CA ASN A 112 -8.14 0.28 21.57
C ASN A 112 -9.00 1.21 22.46
N PRO A 113 -10.03 0.69 23.16
CA PRO A 113 -10.90 1.52 23.98
C PRO A 113 -10.15 2.27 25.10
N ALA A 114 -8.91 1.88 25.42
CA ALA A 114 -8.04 2.61 26.33
C ALA A 114 -7.52 3.94 25.74
N GLY A 115 -7.34 4.05 24.41
CA GLY A 115 -6.80 5.22 23.73
C GLY A 115 -7.83 6.27 23.31
N LEU A 116 -9.13 5.96 23.45
CA LEU A 116 -10.21 6.88 23.10
C LEU A 116 -10.37 8.01 24.13
N THR A 117 -10.58 9.23 23.65
CA THR A 117 -11.09 10.32 24.50
C THR A 117 -12.54 10.03 24.94
N ALA A 118 -12.99 10.62 26.04
CA ALA A 118 -14.36 10.42 26.55
C ALA A 118 -15.45 10.76 25.52
N ARG A 119 -15.21 11.75 24.66
CA ARG A 119 -16.13 12.17 23.59
C ARG A 119 -16.24 11.11 22.48
N GLN A 120 -15.11 10.58 22.02
CA GLN A 120 -15.08 9.52 21.00
C GLN A 120 -15.68 8.20 21.50
N LYS A 121 -15.54 7.89 22.81
CA LYS A 121 -16.26 6.76 23.44
C LYS A 121 -17.77 6.95 23.36
N LEU A 122 -18.25 8.15 23.70
CA LEU A 122 -19.67 8.49 23.64
C LEU A 122 -20.23 8.43 22.22
N ASP A 123 -19.49 8.94 21.23
CA ASP A 123 -19.90 8.90 19.83
C ASP A 123 -19.95 7.45 19.31
N ARG A 124 -19.00 6.60 19.72
CA ARG A 124 -19.03 5.17 19.38
C ARG A 124 -20.21 4.43 20.01
N ILE A 125 -20.56 4.75 21.26
CA ILE A 125 -21.75 4.18 21.91
C ILE A 125 -23.02 4.61 21.15
N ARG A 126 -23.09 5.86 20.70
CA ARG A 126 -24.23 6.35 19.89
C ARG A 126 -24.35 5.64 18.56
N GLU A 127 -23.25 5.37 17.87
CA GLU A 127 -23.26 4.59 16.63
C GLU A 127 -23.76 3.15 16.84
N ILE A 128 -23.40 2.51 17.96
CA ILE A 128 -23.85 1.14 18.27
C ILE A 128 -25.34 1.11 18.66
N VAL A 129 -25.81 2.11 19.40
CA VAL A 129 -27.21 2.17 19.88
C VAL A 129 -28.19 2.55 18.77
N ASN A 130 -27.73 3.31 17.76
CA ASN A 130 -28.56 3.76 16.64
C ASN A 130 -28.44 2.87 15.38
N ALA A 131 -27.71 1.75 15.46
CA ALA A 131 -27.62 0.74 14.41
C ALA A 131 -28.62 -0.40 14.65
#